data_AF-A0A3D8HXK5-F1
#
_entry.id   AF-A0A3D8HXK5-F1
#
_cell.length_a   1.000
_cell.length_b   1.000
_cell.length_c   1.000
_cell.angle_alpha   90.00
_cell.angle_beta   90.00
_cell.angle_gamma   90.00
#
_symmetry.space_group_name_H-M   'P 1'
#
loop_
_entity.id
_entity.type
_entity.pdbx_description
1 polymer ?
#
loop_
_entity_poly.entity_id
_entity_poly.type
_entity_poly.pdbx_seq_one_letter_code
_entity_poly.pdbx_strand_id
1 'polypeptide(L)'
;MKIEARKITSSPRKFSLDLLSDNYKINVTGNLSKLSNGLIKIDSTITGEMDFVCDLSGEDFKKSINDNIILFAKDGIWDSHKNRDYFDVVEFFDGYIDLEFIFKSELESMQLDYHIKE
;
A
#
# COMPACT_ATOMS: atom_id res chain seq x y z
N MET A 1 -9.24 -0.77 -6.82
CA MET A 1 -8.81 -0.61 -8.24
C MET A 1 -8.04 -1.86 -8.66
N LYS A 2 -8.52 -2.61 -9.68
CA LYS A 2 -7.86 -3.82 -10.19
C LYS A 2 -7.17 -3.60 -11.54
N ILE A 3 -5.95 -4.10 -11.69
CA ILE A 3 -5.14 -3.99 -12.91
C ILE A 3 -4.63 -5.38 -13.30
N GLU A 4 -4.79 -5.79 -14.56
CA GLU A 4 -4.18 -7.02 -15.06
C GLU A 4 -2.65 -6.95 -14.97
N ALA A 5 -2.03 -7.86 -14.23
CA ALA A 5 -0.58 -7.90 -14.01
C ALA A 5 0.21 -7.99 -15.32
N ARG A 6 -0.30 -8.72 -16.32
CA ARG A 6 0.32 -8.83 -17.66
C ARG A 6 0.41 -7.50 -18.41
N LYS A 7 -0.41 -6.49 -18.06
CA LYS A 7 -0.40 -5.15 -18.69
C LYS A 7 0.62 -4.21 -18.02
N ILE A 8 1.26 -4.63 -16.93
CA ILE A 8 2.29 -3.86 -16.23
C ILE A 8 3.64 -4.19 -16.85
N THR A 9 4.29 -3.17 -17.39
CA THR A 9 5.60 -3.25 -18.03
C THR A 9 6.67 -2.62 -17.14
N SER A 10 7.92 -2.65 -17.57
CA SER A 10 9.02 -1.96 -16.87
C SER A 10 8.91 -0.44 -16.91
N SER A 11 8.16 0.12 -17.88
CA SER A 11 7.90 1.56 -17.94
C SER A 11 6.92 1.98 -16.83
N PRO A 12 7.25 2.98 -15.99
CA PRO A 12 6.36 3.43 -14.92
C PRO A 12 4.99 3.87 -15.43
N ARG A 13 3.94 3.27 -14.88
CA ARG A 13 2.54 3.62 -15.13
C ARG A 13 1.95 4.33 -13.92
N LYS A 14 1.54 5.58 -14.10
CA LYS A 14 0.88 6.38 -13.06
C LYS A 14 -0.47 5.80 -12.65
N PHE A 15 -0.81 5.93 -11.38
CA PHE A 15 -2.14 5.70 -10.84
C PHE A 15 -2.49 6.77 -9.79
N SER A 16 -3.79 6.91 -9.56
CA SER A 16 -4.37 7.70 -8.46
C SER A 16 -5.59 6.95 -7.96
N LEU A 17 -5.74 6.88 -6.64
CA LEU A 17 -6.80 6.16 -5.97
C LEU A 17 -7.26 6.95 -4.74
N ASP A 18 -8.56 7.22 -4.66
CA ASP A 18 -9.17 7.78 -3.47
C ASP A 18 -9.76 6.66 -2.62
N LEU A 19 -9.41 6.63 -1.34
CA LEU A 19 -9.88 5.70 -0.33
C LEU A 19 -10.66 6.49 0.72
N LEU A 20 -11.95 6.18 0.82
CA LEU A 20 -12.87 6.84 1.72
C LEU A 20 -13.51 5.80 2.64
N SER A 21 -13.50 6.08 3.93
CA SER A 21 -14.28 5.35 4.94
C SER A 21 -14.80 6.36 5.97
N ASP A 22 -15.53 5.89 6.97
CA ASP A 22 -15.96 6.74 8.09
C ASP A 22 -14.77 7.27 8.91
N ASN A 23 -13.64 6.55 8.90
CA ASN A 23 -12.47 6.83 9.75
C ASN A 23 -11.30 7.47 8.97
N TYR A 24 -11.37 7.57 7.65
CA TYR A 24 -10.29 8.18 6.87
C TYR A 24 -10.74 8.73 5.52
N LYS A 25 -10.02 9.75 5.07
CA LYS A 25 -10.09 10.30 3.71
C LYS A 25 -8.66 10.39 3.18
N ILE A 26 -8.31 9.43 2.34
CA ILE A 26 -6.96 9.22 1.85
C ILE A 26 -6.93 9.26 0.32
N ASN A 27 -5.94 9.94 -0.23
CA ASN A 27 -5.56 9.87 -1.63
C ASN A 27 -4.19 9.19 -1.74
N VAL A 28 -4.12 8.17 -2.59
CA VAL A 28 -2.89 7.47 -2.92
C VAL A 28 -2.54 7.73 -4.38
N THR A 29 -1.36 8.28 -4.62
CA THR A 29 -0.82 8.48 -5.97
C THR A 29 0.50 7.78 -6.11
N GLY A 30 0.84 7.33 -7.31
CA GLY A 30 2.08 6.61 -7.49
C GLY A 30 2.30 6.07 -8.89
N ASN A 31 3.29 5.20 -9.00
CA ASN A 31 3.66 4.50 -10.22
C ASN A 31 3.78 2.99 -9.99
N LEU A 32 3.37 2.23 -10.98
CA LEU A 32 3.59 0.79 -11.08
C LEU A 32 4.66 0.51 -12.12
N SER A 33 5.60 -0.38 -11.82
CA SER A 33 6.53 -0.90 -12.80
C SER A 33 6.91 -2.35 -12.51
N LYS A 34 7.19 -3.11 -13.57
CA LYS A 34 7.65 -4.50 -13.46
C LYS A 34 9.19 -4.52 -13.40
N LEU A 35 9.72 -5.17 -12.37
CA LEU A 35 11.16 -5.41 -12.19
C LEU A 35 11.63 -6.63 -13.00
N SER A 36 12.94 -6.75 -13.18
CA SER A 36 13.56 -7.86 -13.94
C SER A 36 13.30 -9.25 -13.33
N ASN A 37 13.18 -9.34 -12.00
CA ASN A 37 12.79 -10.55 -11.27
C ASN A 37 11.26 -10.84 -11.34
N GLY A 38 10.51 -10.02 -12.07
CA GLY A 38 9.08 -10.17 -12.29
C GLY A 38 8.21 -9.74 -11.11
N LEU A 39 8.77 -9.06 -10.10
CA LEU A 39 7.98 -8.32 -9.12
C LEU A 39 7.35 -7.08 -9.76
N ILE A 40 6.20 -6.67 -9.25
CA ILE A 40 5.59 -5.38 -9.51
C ILE A 40 6.00 -4.46 -8.36
N LYS A 41 6.75 -3.41 -8.66
CA LYS A 41 7.04 -2.33 -7.72
C LYS A 41 5.88 -1.33 -7.75
N ILE A 42 5.40 -0.95 -6.58
CA ILE A 42 4.41 0.09 -6.36
C ILE A 42 5.12 1.20 -5.59
N ASP A 43 5.41 2.32 -6.25
CA ASP A 43 6.09 3.48 -5.67
C ASP A 43 5.07 4.59 -5.48
N SER A 44 4.71 4.90 -4.24
CA SER A 44 3.49 5.65 -3.93
C SER A 44 3.64 6.64 -2.78
N THR A 45 2.78 7.65 -2.80
CA THR A 45 2.59 8.61 -1.72
C THR A 45 1.14 8.53 -1.24
N ILE A 46 0.97 8.37 0.07
CA ILE A 46 -0.31 8.37 0.77
C ILE A 46 -0.48 9.74 1.44
N THR A 47 -1.57 10.42 1.11
CA THR A 47 -1.88 11.73 1.70
C THR A 47 -3.32 11.79 2.15
N GLY A 48 -3.59 12.50 3.25
CA GLY A 48 -4.95 12.77 3.69
C GLY A 48 -5.10 12.83 5.19
N GLU A 49 -6.26 12.45 5.70
CA GLU A 49 -6.56 12.46 7.13
C GLU A 49 -7.11 11.10 7.56
N MET A 50 -6.74 10.68 8.76
CA MET A 50 -7.20 9.44 9.38
C MET A 50 -7.42 9.65 10.87
N ASP A 51 -8.45 9.00 11.38
CA ASP A 51 -8.80 8.94 12.79
C ASP A 51 -8.04 7.79 13.47
N PHE A 52 -7.48 8.09 14.64
CA PHE A 52 -6.71 7.20 15.50
C PHE A 52 -7.22 7.28 16.93
N VAL A 53 -6.92 6.25 17.72
CA VAL A 53 -7.14 6.26 19.16
C VAL A 53 -5.79 6.48 19.85
N CYS A 54 -5.72 7.42 20.79
CA CYS A 54 -4.51 7.63 21.56
C CYS A 54 -4.27 6.44 22.49
N ASP A 55 -3.15 5.74 22.34
CA ASP A 55 -2.81 4.55 23.15
C ASP A 55 -2.55 4.88 24.62
N LEU A 56 -2.32 6.16 24.97
CA LEU A 56 -2.12 6.60 26.35
C LEU A 56 -3.41 7.02 27.05
N SER A 57 -4.30 7.74 26.35
CA SER A 57 -5.51 8.32 26.96
C SER A 57 -6.81 7.62 26.55
N GLY A 58 -6.79 6.83 25.48
CA GLY A 58 -7.98 6.23 24.86
C GLY A 58 -8.87 7.23 24.12
N GLU A 59 -8.43 8.48 23.95
CA GLU A 59 -9.19 9.50 23.23
C GLU A 59 -9.01 9.38 21.72
N ASP A 60 -10.09 9.54 20.97
CA ASP A 60 -10.04 9.69 19.52
C ASP A 60 -9.35 11.00 19.13
N PHE A 61 -8.53 10.94 18.10
CA PHE A 61 -7.91 12.11 17.49
C PHE A 61 -7.65 11.89 16.00
N LYS A 62 -7.53 12.99 15.27
CA LYS A 62 -7.28 12.96 13.82
C LYS A 62 -5.85 13.38 13.53
N LYS A 63 -5.20 12.67 12.60
CA LYS A 63 -3.84 12.96 12.14
C LYS A 63 -3.83 13.12 10.62
N SER A 64 -3.09 14.12 10.14
CA SER A 64 -2.78 14.24 8.72
C SER A 64 -1.65 13.27 8.36
N ILE A 65 -1.85 12.51 7.30
CA ILE A 65 -0.90 11.55 6.76
C ILE A 65 -0.26 12.14 5.49
N ASN A 66 1.06 11.97 5.36
CA ASN A 66 1.83 12.32 4.18
C ASN A 66 3.08 11.44 4.10
N ASP A 67 2.87 10.17 3.74
CA ASP A 67 3.90 9.14 3.78
C ASP A 67 4.22 8.61 2.38
N ASN A 68 5.50 8.31 2.15
CA ASN A 68 5.95 7.63 0.94
C ASN A 68 6.13 6.14 1.23
N ILE A 69 5.49 5.28 0.44
CA ILE A 69 5.49 3.83 0.62
C ILE A 69 5.89 3.16 -0.67
N ILE A 70 6.83 2.22 -0.55
CA ILE A 70 7.24 1.32 -1.63
C ILE A 70 6.79 -0.09 -1.26
N LEU A 71 5.92 -0.67 -2.07
CA LEU A 71 5.44 -2.04 -1.92
C LEU A 71 5.88 -2.90 -3.11
N PHE A 72 5.92 -4.20 -2.88
CA PHE A 72 6.21 -5.18 -3.92
C PHE A 72 5.09 -6.20 -3.97
N ALA A 73 4.70 -6.57 -5.19
CA ALA A 73 3.68 -7.59 -5.41
C ALA A 73 4.12 -8.61 -6.45
N LYS A 74 3.62 -9.84 -6.33
CA LYS A 74 3.92 -10.95 -7.24
C LYS A 74 2.66 -11.70 -7.63
N ASP A 75 2.50 -11.90 -8.93
CA ASP A 75 1.56 -12.88 -9.46
C ASP A 75 2.19 -14.28 -9.34
N GLY A 76 1.77 -15.03 -8.33
CA GLY A 76 2.34 -16.31 -7.91
C GLY A 76 3.18 -16.24 -6.62
N ILE A 77 3.78 -17.37 -6.28
CA ILE A 77 4.60 -17.54 -5.07
C ILE A 77 5.92 -16.77 -5.19
N TRP A 78 6.29 -16.06 -4.14
CA TRP A 78 7.56 -15.38 -3.95
C TRP A 78 8.46 -16.16 -2.98
N ASP A 79 9.55 -16.72 -3.51
CA ASP A 79 10.56 -17.39 -2.69
C ASP A 79 11.57 -16.36 -2.15
N SER A 80 11.25 -15.79 -0.98
CA SER A 80 12.09 -14.80 -0.30
C SER A 80 13.46 -15.35 0.12
N HIS A 81 13.63 -16.67 0.26
CA HIS A 81 14.92 -17.28 0.56
C HIS A 81 15.91 -17.16 -0.61
N LYS A 82 15.41 -17.06 -1.85
CA LYS A 82 16.24 -16.90 -3.05
C LYS A 82 16.56 -15.44 -3.39
N ASN A 83 15.76 -14.48 -2.91
CA ASN A 83 15.95 -13.05 -3.14
C ASN A 83 15.76 -12.28 -1.82
N ARG A 84 16.85 -12.15 -1.06
CA ARG A 84 16.87 -11.51 0.26
C ARG A 84 16.69 -9.99 0.24
N ASP A 85 16.59 -9.38 -0.93
CA ASP A 85 16.39 -7.93 -1.03
C ASP A 85 14.90 -7.55 -0.88
N TYR A 86 13.97 -8.52 -0.93
CA TYR A 86 12.53 -8.31 -0.87
C TYR A 86 11.87 -9.31 0.09
N PHE A 87 11.73 -8.93 1.36
CA PHE A 87 11.12 -9.77 2.39
C PHE A 87 9.60 -9.63 2.46
N ASP A 88 9.09 -8.45 2.14
CA ASP A 88 7.66 -8.14 2.19
C ASP A 88 7.13 -7.99 0.77
N VAL A 89 6.39 -9.01 0.32
CA VAL A 89 5.84 -9.12 -1.03
C VAL A 89 4.41 -9.61 -0.95
N VAL A 90 3.48 -8.83 -1.51
CA VAL A 90 2.08 -9.21 -1.65
C VAL A 90 1.93 -10.23 -2.77
N GLU A 91 1.58 -11.46 -2.42
CA GLU A 91 1.32 -12.54 -3.36
C GLU A 91 -0.16 -12.56 -3.78
N PHE A 92 -0.42 -12.66 -5.08
CA PHE A 92 -1.75 -12.84 -5.65
C PHE A 92 -1.73 -13.87 -6.78
N PHE A 93 -2.89 -14.45 -7.14
CA PHE A 93 -2.94 -15.65 -8.00
C PHE A 93 -4.01 -15.59 -9.10
N ASP A 94 -4.77 -14.49 -9.19
CA ASP A 94 -5.82 -14.31 -10.18
C ASP A 94 -5.36 -13.53 -11.43
N GLY A 95 -4.09 -13.13 -11.48
CA GLY A 95 -3.54 -12.29 -12.53
C GLY A 95 -3.93 -10.81 -12.45
N TYR A 96 -4.59 -10.38 -11.37
CA TYR A 96 -5.00 -8.99 -11.14
C TYR A 96 -4.40 -8.45 -9.85
N ILE A 97 -3.64 -7.36 -9.94
CA ILE A 97 -3.25 -6.61 -8.75
C ILE A 97 -4.41 -5.71 -8.32
N ASP A 98 -4.85 -5.85 -7.07
CA ASP A 98 -5.87 -4.99 -6.47
C ASP A 98 -5.22 -3.95 -5.53
N LEU A 99 -4.98 -2.76 -6.07
CA LEU A 99 -4.35 -1.68 -5.31
C LEU A 99 -5.22 -1.21 -4.15
N GLU A 100 -6.54 -1.29 -4.28
CA GLU A 100 -7.41 -0.83 -3.20
C GLU A 100 -7.39 -1.78 -2.02
N PHE A 101 -7.35 -3.08 -2.27
CA PHE A 101 -7.15 -4.06 -1.22
C PHE A 101 -5.79 -3.86 -0.53
N ILE A 102 -4.71 -3.74 -1.30
CA ILE A 102 -3.36 -3.55 -0.77
C ILE A 102 -3.30 -2.31 0.12
N PHE A 103 -3.70 -1.14 -0.40
CA PHE A 103 -3.60 0.09 0.38
C PHE A 103 -4.58 0.13 1.55
N LYS A 104 -5.75 -0.51 1.49
CA LYS A 104 -6.61 -0.65 2.68
C LYS A 104 -5.91 -1.45 3.78
N SER A 105 -5.23 -2.55 3.42
CA SER A 105 -4.43 -3.32 4.37
C SER A 105 -3.29 -2.48 4.98
N GLU A 106 -2.62 -1.63 4.19
CA GLU A 106 -1.59 -0.73 4.72
C GLU A 106 -2.18 0.31 5.69
N LEU A 107 -3.33 0.90 5.35
CA LEU A 107 -4.03 1.85 6.23
C LEU A 107 -4.49 1.18 7.54
N GLU A 108 -4.93 -0.08 7.48
CA GLU A 108 -5.27 -0.87 8.68
C GLU A 108 -4.02 -1.14 9.54
N SER A 109 -2.89 -1.49 8.92
CA SER A 109 -1.61 -1.62 9.64
C SER A 109 -1.20 -0.32 10.31
N MET A 110 -1.32 0.82 9.61
CA MET A 110 -1.06 2.13 10.19
C MET A 110 -1.97 2.40 11.39
N GLN A 111 -3.25 2.02 11.36
CA GLN A 111 -4.16 2.19 12.49
C GLN A 111 -3.76 1.37 13.72
N LEU A 112 -3.11 0.22 13.51
CA LEU A 112 -2.64 -0.67 14.58
C LEU A 112 -1.26 -0.29 15.13
N ASP A 113 -0.56 0.65 14.49
CA ASP A 113 0.67 1.23 15.02
C ASP A 113 0.40 1.99 16.33
N TYR A 114 1.47 2.33 17.04
CA TYR A 114 1.38 3.05 18.29
C TYR A 114 1.24 4.57 18.06
N HIS A 115 0.18 5.15 18.60
CA HIS A 115 -0.26 6.52 18.37
C HIS A 115 -0.46 7.26 19.68
N ILE A 116 0.20 8.42 19.81
CA ILE A 116 -0.04 9.35 20.91
C ILE A 116 -0.56 10.66 20.30
N LYS A 117 -1.63 11.18 20.91
CA LYS A 117 -2.13 12.52 20.62
C LYS A 117 -1.12 13.56 21.10
N GLU A 118 -0.59 14.34 20.16
CA GLU A 118 0.30 15.49 20.44
C GLU A 118 -0.43 16.64 21.15
#